data_AF-F9EHK1-F1
#
_entry.id   AF-F9EHK1-F1
#
_cell.length_a   1.000
_cell.length_b   1.000
_cell.length_c   1.000
_cell.angle_alpha   90.00
_cell.angle_beta   90.00
_cell.angle_gamma   90.00
#
_symmetry.space_group_name_H-M   'P 1'
#
loop_
_entity.id
_entity.type
_entity.pdbx_description
1 polymer ?
#
loop_
_entity_poly.entity_id
_entity_poly.type
_entity_poly.pdbx_seq_one_letter_code
_entity_poly.pdbx_strand_id
1 'polypeptide(L)'
;MVKRGASNLDKMIPKLSRAPIEAPWIVFRDSDNRCPVELKKELIGSDRGNGFELRLACSMTEAWILADANGFAKFFRVSRKKLPAAPDDLQHAKNELLRLCQHSRSTTIQKEMVRADGSTGPLYVNRVINFCRGHWDVARACERSPSLARAVARLTTMRAKLVSTPSAS
;
A
#
# COMPACT_ATOMS: atom_id res chain seq x y z
N MET A 1 4.22 -12.84 -0.01
CA MET A 1 4.10 -12.84 1.46
C MET A 1 5.51 -12.85 2.05
N VAL A 2 6.01 -11.70 2.53
CA VAL A 2 7.32 -11.65 3.21
C VAL A 2 7.12 -12.13 4.65
N LYS A 3 7.81 -13.20 5.05
CA LYS A 3 7.69 -13.83 6.38
C LYS A 3 8.48 -13.13 7.49
N ARG A 4 9.30 -12.09 7.23
CA ARG A 4 10.22 -11.50 8.23
C ARG A 4 10.61 -10.04 7.95
N GLY A 5 9.74 -9.07 8.25
CA GLY A 5 10.06 -7.64 8.38
C GLY A 5 10.62 -6.91 7.14
N ALA A 6 10.63 -5.57 7.17
CA ALA A 6 11.18 -4.75 6.08
C ALA A 6 12.69 -4.94 5.88
N SER A 7 13.45 -5.23 6.95
CA SER A 7 14.91 -5.35 6.91
C SER A 7 15.43 -6.53 6.06
N ASN A 8 14.70 -7.64 5.96
CA ASN A 8 15.08 -8.73 5.06
C ASN A 8 14.66 -8.45 3.62
N LEU A 9 13.55 -7.74 3.42
CA LEU A 9 13.13 -7.30 2.10
C LEU A 9 14.13 -6.30 1.51
N ASP A 10 14.56 -5.30 2.28
CA ASP A 10 15.52 -4.27 1.86
C ASP A 10 16.85 -4.90 1.39
N LYS A 11 17.31 -5.98 2.04
CA LYS A 11 18.50 -6.74 1.60
C LYS A 11 18.31 -7.50 0.27
N MET A 12 17.09 -7.91 -0.04
CA MET A 12 16.78 -8.63 -1.29
C MET A 12 16.60 -7.68 -2.48
N ILE A 13 16.14 -6.45 -2.22
CA ILE A 13 15.77 -5.49 -3.27
C ILE A 13 16.91 -5.24 -4.29
N PRO A 14 18.19 -5.04 -3.91
CA PRO A 14 19.27 -4.88 -4.89
C PRO A 14 19.47 -6.08 -5.83
N LYS A 15 19.18 -7.30 -5.36
CA LYS A 15 19.24 -8.50 -6.21
C LYS A 15 18.05 -8.54 -7.16
N LEU A 16 16.85 -8.25 -6.65
CA LEU A 16 15.61 -8.23 -7.44
C LEU A 16 15.61 -7.10 -8.48
N SER A 17 16.30 -5.98 -8.22
CA SER A 17 16.35 -4.85 -9.15
C SER A 17 17.04 -5.15 -10.48
N ARG A 18 17.78 -6.25 -10.55
CA ARG A 18 18.42 -6.75 -11.77
C ARG A 18 17.54 -7.73 -12.55
N ALA A 19 16.31 -7.99 -12.10
CA ALA A 19 15.41 -8.91 -12.78
C ALA A 19 15.14 -8.48 -14.23
N PRO A 20 15.22 -9.41 -15.19
CA PRO A 20 14.87 -9.14 -16.57
C PRO A 20 13.34 -9.23 -16.73
N ILE A 21 12.81 -8.67 -17.83
CA ILE A 21 11.36 -8.56 -18.05
C ILE A 21 10.67 -9.94 -18.14
N GLU A 22 11.38 -10.99 -18.50
CA GLU A 22 10.91 -12.37 -18.58
C GLU A 22 10.66 -12.99 -17.20
N ALA A 23 11.25 -12.43 -16.14
CA ALA A 23 11.09 -12.88 -14.76
C ALA A 23 10.74 -11.68 -13.85
N PRO A 24 9.56 -11.06 -14.04
CA PRO A 24 9.26 -9.76 -13.46
C PRO A 24 9.06 -9.82 -11.93
N TRP A 25 9.57 -8.81 -11.23
CA TRP A 25 9.40 -8.63 -9.79
C TRP A 25 8.78 -7.27 -9.46
N ILE A 26 7.73 -7.30 -8.65
CA ILE A 26 7.09 -6.09 -8.10
C ILE A 26 7.24 -6.13 -6.59
N VAL A 27 7.78 -5.06 -6.01
CA VAL A 27 7.94 -4.90 -4.57
C VAL A 27 7.17 -3.66 -4.13
N PHE A 28 6.27 -3.87 -3.17
CA PHE A 28 5.65 -2.80 -2.40
C PHE A 28 6.33 -2.71 -1.03
N ARG A 29 6.68 -1.50 -0.61
CA ARG A 29 7.35 -1.25 0.67
C ARG A 29 6.85 0.07 1.26
N ASP A 30 6.52 0.05 2.54
CA ASP A 30 6.24 1.27 3.31
C ASP A 30 7.52 2.09 3.38
N SER A 31 7.46 3.42 3.29
CA SER A 31 8.66 4.24 3.42
C SER A 31 9.04 4.53 4.88
N ASP A 32 8.14 4.25 5.82
CA ASP A 32 8.33 4.50 7.26
C ASP A 32 8.71 5.96 7.53
N ASN A 33 8.04 6.90 6.84
CA ASN A 33 8.29 8.35 6.87
C ASN A 33 9.65 8.81 6.32
N ARG A 34 10.44 7.90 5.75
CA ARG A 34 11.63 8.29 4.99
C ARG A 34 11.22 8.91 3.67
N CYS A 35 12.00 9.88 3.16
CA CYS A 35 11.79 10.40 1.82
C CYS A 35 11.79 9.25 0.79
N PRO A 36 10.66 8.99 0.09
CA PRO A 36 10.57 7.85 -0.83
C PRO A 36 11.58 7.92 -1.98
N VAL A 37 12.00 9.12 -2.37
CA VAL A 37 13.00 9.32 -3.43
C VAL A 37 14.38 8.86 -2.96
N GLU A 38 14.80 9.29 -1.78
CA GLU A 38 16.11 8.93 -1.20
C GLU A 38 16.17 7.44 -0.87
N LEU A 39 15.13 6.92 -0.23
CA LEU A 39 15.01 5.50 0.07
C LEU A 39 15.06 4.64 -1.19
N LYS A 40 14.37 5.05 -2.27
CA LYS A 40 14.46 4.36 -3.54
C LYS A 40 15.88 4.40 -4.12
N LYS A 41 16.61 5.51 -3.99
CA LYS A 41 18.01 5.59 -4.45
C LYS A 41 18.90 4.64 -3.65
N GLU A 42 18.73 4.58 -2.33
CA GLU A 42 19.47 3.68 -1.44
C GLU A 42 19.23 2.20 -1.78
N LEU A 43 17.97 1.80 -1.99
CA LEU A 43 17.62 0.39 -2.13
C LEU A 43 18.00 -0.24 -3.47
N ILE A 44 18.03 0.54 -4.56
CA ILE A 44 18.23 -0.02 -5.91
C ILE A 44 19.32 0.66 -6.73
N GLY A 45 19.97 1.71 -6.23
CA GLY A 45 21.07 2.37 -6.94
C GLY A 45 20.75 2.79 -8.37
N SER A 46 21.76 2.76 -9.24
CA SER A 46 21.68 3.09 -10.68
C SER A 46 21.53 1.88 -11.60
N ASP A 47 22.07 0.72 -11.24
CA ASP A 47 22.03 -0.52 -12.02
C ASP A 47 20.67 -1.22 -11.90
N ARG A 48 19.93 -1.33 -13.01
CA ARG A 48 18.54 -1.83 -13.02
C ARG A 48 18.23 -2.61 -14.28
N GLY A 49 17.64 -3.79 -14.07
CA GLY A 49 16.95 -4.54 -15.11
C GLY A 49 15.64 -3.85 -15.50
N ASN A 50 15.07 -4.29 -16.63
CA ASN A 50 13.79 -3.79 -17.15
C ASN A 50 12.56 -4.51 -16.55
N GLY A 51 12.77 -5.57 -15.77
CA GLY A 51 11.72 -6.41 -15.16
C GLY A 51 11.46 -6.14 -13.68
N PHE A 52 11.84 -4.98 -13.14
CA PHE A 52 11.67 -4.70 -11.71
C PHE A 52 10.95 -3.38 -11.42
N GLU A 53 9.98 -3.42 -10.50
CA GLU A 53 9.30 -2.22 -9.99
C GLU A 53 9.23 -2.19 -8.45
N LEU A 54 9.97 -1.27 -7.83
CA LEU A 54 9.83 -0.93 -6.40
C LEU A 54 8.90 0.26 -6.22
N ARG A 55 7.74 0.07 -5.58
CA ARG A 55 6.74 1.10 -5.28
C ARG A 55 6.67 1.36 -3.77
N LEU A 56 6.67 2.62 -3.39
CA LEU A 56 6.74 3.06 -2.01
C LEU A 56 5.48 3.80 -1.60
N ALA A 57 4.89 3.43 -0.46
CA ALA A 57 3.86 4.23 0.19
C ALA A 57 4.54 5.33 1.05
N CYS A 58 4.07 6.58 0.97
CA CYS A 58 4.74 7.75 1.57
C CYS A 58 4.89 7.72 3.10
N SER A 59 4.06 6.95 3.79
CA SER A 59 4.31 6.55 5.17
C SER A 59 4.16 5.05 5.29
N MET A 60 2.94 4.56 5.15
CA MET A 60 2.56 3.16 5.26
C MET A 60 1.50 2.82 4.21
N THR A 61 1.37 1.53 3.88
CA THR A 61 0.37 1.03 2.92
C THR A 61 -1.06 1.38 3.35
N GLU A 62 -1.33 1.58 4.64
CA GLU A 62 -2.60 2.09 5.14
C GLU A 62 -3.02 3.44 4.51
N ALA A 63 -2.07 4.27 4.04
CA ALA A 63 -2.39 5.49 3.30
C ALA A 63 -3.16 5.17 2.00
N TRP A 64 -2.75 4.13 1.26
CA TRP A 64 -3.43 3.68 0.06
C TRP A 64 -4.81 3.08 0.37
N ILE A 65 -4.93 2.40 1.51
CA ILE A 65 -6.21 1.86 1.99
C ILE A 65 -7.20 3.00 2.29
N LEU A 66 -6.74 4.05 2.97
CA LEU A 66 -7.55 5.24 3.30
C LEU A 66 -7.90 6.10 2.08
N ALA A 67 -7.19 5.93 0.97
CA ALA A 67 -7.39 6.74 -0.22
C ALA A 67 -8.74 6.48 -0.91
N ASP A 68 -9.30 5.27 -0.85
CA ASP A 68 -10.71 5.05 -1.21
C ASP A 68 -11.65 5.47 -0.07
N ALA A 69 -11.88 6.78 0.07
CA ALA A 69 -12.68 7.30 1.17
C ALA A 69 -14.13 6.80 1.17
N ASN A 70 -14.71 6.62 -0.03
CA ASN A 70 -16.10 6.18 -0.16
C ASN A 70 -16.23 4.71 0.25
N GLY A 71 -15.35 3.84 -0.27
CA GLY A 71 -15.32 2.43 0.09
C GLY A 71 -15.03 2.24 1.58
N PHE A 72 -14.02 2.95 2.10
CA PHE A 72 -13.63 2.86 3.51
C PHE A 72 -14.77 3.29 4.45
N ALA A 73 -15.38 4.45 4.18
CA ALA A 73 -16.48 4.96 4.99
C ALA A 73 -17.69 4.01 5.02
N LYS A 74 -18.02 3.42 3.86
CA LYS A 74 -19.10 2.44 3.74
C LYS A 74 -18.79 1.16 4.51
N PHE A 75 -17.62 0.56 4.26
CA PHE A 75 -17.25 -0.74 4.84
C PHE A 75 -17.04 -0.68 6.35
N PHE A 76 -16.26 0.29 6.84
CA PHE A 76 -15.96 0.45 8.26
C PHE A 76 -17.02 1.25 9.01
N ARG A 77 -18.10 1.68 8.34
CA ARG A 77 -19.23 2.45 8.92
C ARG A 77 -18.80 3.74 9.63
N VAL A 78 -17.73 4.37 9.15
CA VAL A 78 -17.22 5.66 9.66
C VAL A 78 -17.79 6.83 8.85
N SER A 79 -17.69 8.06 9.39
CA SER A 79 -18.12 9.26 8.66
C SER A 79 -17.10 9.62 7.58
N ARG A 80 -17.54 9.70 6.32
CA ARG A 80 -16.68 10.12 5.20
C ARG A 80 -16.00 11.46 5.45
N LYS A 81 -16.71 12.40 6.08
CA LYS A 81 -16.19 13.75 6.39
C LYS A 81 -14.99 13.74 7.33
N LYS A 82 -14.79 12.68 8.10
CA LYS A 82 -13.64 12.54 9.01
C LYS A 82 -12.40 11.97 8.32
N LEU A 83 -12.52 11.48 7.08
CA LEU A 83 -11.37 10.89 6.39
C LEU A 83 -10.40 11.96 5.89
N PRO A 84 -9.09 11.70 5.96
CA PRO A 84 -8.04 12.64 5.59
C PRO A 84 -8.07 12.88 4.08
N ALA A 85 -8.09 14.14 3.64
CA ALA A 85 -8.14 14.50 2.22
C ALA A 85 -6.90 14.02 1.43
N ALA A 86 -5.72 14.07 2.08
CA ALA A 86 -4.43 13.62 1.54
C ALA A 86 -3.82 12.53 2.45
N PRO A 87 -4.18 11.25 2.26
CA PRO A 87 -3.67 10.16 3.08
C PRO A 87 -2.15 9.94 2.99
N ASP A 88 -1.54 10.30 1.86
CA ASP A 88 -0.10 10.17 1.65
C ASP A 88 0.73 11.06 2.58
N ASP A 89 0.14 12.16 3.09
CA ASP A 89 0.82 13.12 3.97
C ASP A 89 0.74 12.73 5.46
N LEU A 90 0.03 11.64 5.78
CA LEU A 90 -0.08 11.15 7.15
C LEU A 90 1.23 10.55 7.61
N GLN A 91 1.78 11.03 8.72
CA GLN A 91 2.96 10.42 9.35
C GLN A 91 2.71 8.99 9.84
N HIS A 92 1.49 8.70 10.31
CA HIS A 92 1.14 7.36 10.82
C HIS A 92 -0.24 6.95 10.30
N ALA A 93 -0.31 6.59 9.01
CA ALA A 93 -1.56 6.22 8.35
C ALA A 93 -2.29 5.06 9.05
N LYS A 94 -1.56 4.12 9.66
CA LYS A 94 -2.15 3.04 10.46
C LYS A 94 -2.88 3.55 11.71
N ASN A 95 -2.28 4.50 12.43
CA ASN A 95 -2.91 5.08 13.61
C ASN A 95 -4.17 5.87 13.23
N GLU A 96 -4.14 6.59 12.11
CA GLU A 96 -5.32 7.31 11.62
C GLU A 96 -6.44 6.34 11.22
N LEU A 97 -6.11 5.23 10.55
CA LEU A 97 -7.06 4.17 10.23
C LEU A 97 -7.71 3.60 11.51
N LEU A 98 -6.91 3.27 12.53
CA LEU A 98 -7.40 2.77 13.81
C LEU A 98 -8.28 3.82 14.51
N ARG A 99 -7.85 5.08 14.56
CA ARG A 99 -8.63 6.20 15.13
C ARG A 99 -9.99 6.33 14.44
N LEU A 100 -10.05 6.23 13.13
CA LEU A 100 -11.32 6.25 12.38
C LEU A 100 -12.22 5.07 12.77
N CYS A 101 -11.67 3.85 12.81
CA CYS A 101 -12.41 2.64 13.18
C CYS A 101 -12.89 2.66 14.65
N GLN A 102 -12.13 3.27 15.56
CA GLN A 102 -12.52 3.47 16.96
C GLN A 102 -13.79 4.31 17.09
N HIS A 103 -14.01 5.24 16.14
CA HIS A 103 -15.20 6.08 16.06
C HIS A 103 -16.23 5.57 15.04
N SER A 104 -16.16 4.29 14.65
CA SER A 104 -17.15 3.66 13.79
C SER A 104 -18.54 3.67 14.43
N ARG A 105 -19.59 3.73 13.61
CA ARG A 105 -20.98 3.54 14.07
C ARG A 105 -21.32 2.08 14.39
N SER A 106 -20.38 1.15 14.18
CA SER A 106 -20.55 -0.27 14.50
C SER A 106 -19.64 -0.67 15.65
N THR A 107 -20.24 -1.07 16.77
CA THR A 107 -19.52 -1.59 17.94
C THR A 107 -18.71 -2.84 17.61
N THR A 108 -19.19 -3.67 16.68
CA THR A 108 -18.44 -4.81 16.13
C THR A 108 -17.14 -4.35 15.48
N ILE A 109 -17.20 -3.39 14.55
CA ILE A 109 -16.00 -2.84 13.90
C ILE A 109 -15.04 -2.25 14.92
N GLN A 110 -15.54 -1.48 15.90
CA GLN A 110 -14.69 -0.92 16.96
C GLN A 110 -13.90 -2.01 17.69
N LYS A 111 -14.58 -3.03 18.23
CA LYS A 111 -13.96 -4.11 19.03
C LYS A 111 -13.00 -4.99 18.23
N GLU A 112 -13.29 -5.18 16.95
CA GLU A 112 -12.48 -6.04 16.08
C GLU A 112 -11.25 -5.32 15.52
N MET A 113 -11.37 -4.03 15.24
CA MET A 113 -10.32 -3.23 14.62
C MET A 113 -9.37 -2.60 15.62
N VAL A 114 -9.83 -2.26 16.83
CA VAL A 114 -9.08 -1.43 17.78
C VAL A 114 -9.22 -1.97 19.20
N ARG A 115 -8.10 -2.07 19.92
CA ARG A 115 -8.07 -2.39 21.36
C ARG A 115 -8.37 -1.14 22.21
N ALA A 116 -8.63 -1.34 23.50
CA ALA A 116 -8.89 -0.23 24.43
C ALA A 116 -7.71 0.76 24.53
N ASP A 117 -6.48 0.28 24.35
CA ASP A 117 -5.25 1.08 24.33
C ASP A 117 -4.97 1.78 22.98
N GLY A 118 -5.89 1.67 22.01
CA GLY A 118 -5.74 2.24 20.67
C GLY A 118 -4.90 1.42 19.71
N SER A 119 -4.31 0.30 20.15
CA SER A 119 -3.55 -0.60 19.29
C SER A 119 -4.44 -1.44 18.37
N THR A 120 -3.83 -2.17 17.43
CA THR A 120 -4.58 -3.02 16.49
C THR A 120 -5.45 -4.03 17.23
N GLY A 121 -6.71 -4.14 16.84
CA GLY A 121 -7.67 -5.13 17.33
C GLY A 121 -7.40 -6.56 16.84
N PRO A 122 -8.10 -7.55 17.40
CA PRO A 122 -7.88 -8.97 17.12
C PRO A 122 -8.13 -9.36 15.66
N LEU A 123 -9.03 -8.66 14.95
CA LEU A 123 -9.37 -8.96 13.56
C LEU A 123 -8.93 -7.87 12.57
N TYR A 124 -8.02 -6.97 12.99
CA TYR A 124 -7.50 -5.88 12.14
C TYR A 124 -7.09 -6.37 10.75
N VAL A 125 -6.20 -7.37 10.69
CA VAL A 125 -5.68 -7.90 9.43
C VAL A 125 -6.80 -8.50 8.58
N ASN A 126 -7.68 -9.30 9.17
CA ASN A 126 -8.76 -9.97 8.45
C ASN A 126 -9.75 -8.94 7.86
N ARG A 127 -10.11 -7.91 8.63
CA ARG A 127 -11.00 -6.85 8.17
C ARG A 127 -10.38 -6.01 7.06
N VAL A 128 -9.10 -5.66 7.17
CA VAL A 128 -8.37 -4.95 6.12
C VAL A 128 -8.31 -5.79 4.84
N ILE A 129 -8.00 -7.09 4.93
CA ILE A 129 -7.98 -8.00 3.77
C ILE A 129 -9.37 -8.08 3.13
N ASN A 130 -10.43 -8.25 3.93
CA ASN A 130 -11.80 -8.32 3.42
C ASN A 130 -12.21 -7.02 2.72
N PHE A 131 -11.84 -5.88 3.28
CA PHE A 131 -12.04 -4.59 2.63
C PHE A 131 -11.31 -4.51 1.29
N CYS A 132 -10.01 -4.80 1.28
CA CYS A 132 -9.17 -4.70 0.07
C CYS A 132 -9.62 -5.63 -1.05
N ARG A 133 -10.14 -6.82 -0.72
CA ARG A 133 -10.59 -7.81 -1.71
C ARG A 133 -11.98 -7.55 -2.27
N GLY A 134 -12.90 -7.08 -1.44
CA GLY A 134 -14.33 -7.03 -1.80
C GLY A 134 -14.91 -5.63 -2.01
N HIS A 135 -14.22 -4.58 -1.57
CA HIS A 135 -14.84 -3.25 -1.44
C HIS A 135 -13.94 -2.08 -1.84
N TRP A 136 -12.63 -2.22 -1.69
CA TRP A 136 -11.67 -1.18 -2.04
C TRP A 136 -11.57 -1.00 -3.54
N ASP A 137 -11.59 0.25 -3.98
CA ASP A 137 -11.54 0.62 -5.39
C ASP A 137 -10.27 1.40 -5.69
N VAL A 138 -9.44 0.82 -6.54
CA VAL A 138 -8.15 1.40 -6.93
C VAL A 138 -8.29 2.71 -7.69
N ALA A 139 -9.32 2.89 -8.51
CA ALA A 139 -9.50 4.10 -9.30
C ALA A 139 -9.82 5.29 -8.38
N ARG A 140 -10.79 5.11 -7.46
CA ARG A 140 -11.11 6.13 -6.44
C ARG A 140 -9.92 6.41 -5.52
N ALA A 141 -9.16 5.38 -5.16
CA ALA A 141 -7.98 5.54 -4.34
C ALA A 141 -6.89 6.38 -5.04
N CYS A 142 -6.67 6.17 -6.35
CA CYS A 142 -5.69 6.94 -7.12
C CYS A 142 -6.01 8.44 -7.18
N GLU A 143 -7.28 8.84 -7.12
CA GLU A 143 -7.68 10.26 -7.10
C GLU A 143 -7.15 11.01 -5.87
N ARG A 144 -6.88 10.30 -4.77
CA ARG A 144 -6.51 10.88 -3.46
C ARG A 144 -5.12 10.51 -2.98
N SER A 145 -4.45 9.58 -3.65
CA SER A 145 -3.09 9.15 -3.33
C SER A 145 -2.18 9.28 -4.55
N PRO A 146 -1.40 10.38 -4.64
CA PRO A 146 -0.43 10.55 -5.73
C PRO A 146 0.62 9.43 -5.78
N SER A 147 1.03 8.87 -4.64
CA SER A 147 1.97 7.75 -4.61
C SER A 147 1.37 6.46 -5.17
N LEU A 148 0.10 6.16 -4.86
CA LEU A 148 -0.62 5.04 -5.45
C LEU A 148 -0.85 5.24 -6.96
N ALA A 149 -1.26 6.45 -7.38
CA ALA A 149 -1.47 6.75 -8.80
C ALA A 149 -0.20 6.51 -9.62
N ARG A 150 0.97 6.96 -9.12
CA ARG A 150 2.27 6.66 -9.73
C ARG A 150 2.59 5.17 -9.70
N ALA A 151 2.21 4.45 -8.65
CA ALA A 151 2.41 3.00 -8.56
C ALA A 151 1.61 2.28 -9.64
N VAL A 152 0.31 2.53 -9.74
CA VAL A 152 -0.58 1.95 -10.74
C VAL A 152 -0.11 2.26 -12.16
N ALA A 153 0.25 3.50 -12.47
CA ALA A 153 0.75 3.88 -13.79
C ALA A 153 1.99 3.07 -14.22
N ARG A 154 2.91 2.82 -13.29
CA ARG A 154 4.11 2.02 -13.55
C ARG A 154 3.80 0.54 -13.73
N LEU A 155 2.87 0.00 -12.96
CA LEU A 155 2.42 -1.39 -13.11
C LEU A 155 1.70 -1.59 -14.44
N THR A 156 0.87 -0.64 -14.87
CA THR A 156 0.22 -0.66 -16.19
C THR A 156 1.26 -0.64 -17.31
N THR A 157 2.29 0.22 -17.19
CA THR A 157 3.40 0.27 -18.17
C THR A 157 4.15 -1.05 -18.22
N MET A 158 4.46 -1.64 -17.06
CA MET A 158 5.15 -2.93 -16.97
C MET A 158 4.32 -4.06 -17.57
N ARG A 159 3.01 -4.09 -17.28
CA ARG A 159 2.07 -5.04 -17.88
C ARG A 159 2.05 -4.93 -19.40
N ALA A 160 2.01 -3.72 -19.95
CA ALA A 160 2.03 -3.52 -21.40
C ALA A 160 3.29 -4.14 -22.04
N LYS A 161 4.46 -3.96 -21.42
CA LYS A 161 5.71 -4.58 -21.86
C LYS A 161 5.65 -6.11 -21.84
N LEU A 162 5.16 -6.68 -20.73
CA LEU A 162 5.03 -8.13 -20.57
C LEU A 162 4.12 -8.78 -21.61
N VAL A 163 3.05 -8.09 -22.02
CA VAL A 163 2.14 -8.58 -23.06
C VAL A 163 2.73 -8.41 -24.47
N SER A 164 3.61 -7.43 -24.68
CA SER A 164 4.26 -7.19 -25.97
C SER A 164 5.50 -8.05 -26.21
N THR A 165 6.10 -8.65 -25.18
CA THR A 165 7.23 -9.56 -25.34
C THR A 165 6.69 -10.93 -25.77
N PRO A 166 7.06 -11.46 -26.95
CA PRO A 166 6.67 -12.81 -27.33
C PRO A 166 7.23 -13.81 -26.31
N SER A 167 6.40 -14.77 -25.86
CA SER A 167 6.88 -15.88 -25.05
C SER A 167 8.06 -16.53 -25.76
N ALA A 168 9.23 -16.56 -25.12
CA ALA A 168 10.36 -17.32 -25.63
C ALA A 168 9.96 -18.80 -25.68
N SER A 169 9.89 -19.33 -26.90
CA SER A 169 9.64 -20.74 -27.21
C SER A 169 10.76 -21.64 -26.70
#